data_AF-A0A7J8JJJ5-F1
#
_entry.id   AF-A0A7J8JJJ5-F1
#
_cell.length_a   1.000
_cell.length_b   1.000
_cell.length_c   1.000
_cell.angle_alpha   90.00
_cell.angle_beta   90.00
_cell.angle_gamma   90.00
#
_symmetry.space_group_name_H-M   'P 1'
#
loop_
_entity.id
_entity.type
_entity.pdbx_description
1 polymer ?
#
loop_
_entity_poly.entity_id
_entity_poly.type
_entity_poly.pdbx_seq_one_letter_code
_entity_poly.pdbx_strand_id
1 'polypeptide(L)' 'MRISLTPFFVLHTWFLSMIRDDFKGGKINLEKTYKLLEKLNVQCSYIHVKYIFKVR' A
#
# COMPACT_ATOMS: atom_id res chain seq x y z
N MET A 1 -22.62 18.50 -14.47
CA MET A 1 -21.66 17.38 -14.35
C MET A 1 -21.44 17.11 -12.86
N ARG A 2 -22.18 16.17 -12.26
CA ARG A 2 -21.94 15.75 -10.87
C ARG A 2 -20.79 14.75 -10.90
N ILE A 3 -19.60 15.19 -10.51
CA ILE A 3 -18.49 14.26 -10.28
C ILE A 3 -18.91 13.44 -9.05
N SER A 4 -19.33 12.20 -9.26
CA SER A 4 -19.70 11.32 -8.15
C SER A 4 -18.44 11.08 -7.32
N LEU A 5 -18.38 11.61 -6.10
CA LEU A 5 -17.27 11.40 -5.17
C LEU A 5 -17.28 9.97 -4.58
N THR A 6 -18.38 9.24 -4.76
CA THR A 6 -18.57 7.88 -4.22
C THR A 6 -17.47 6.88 -4.60
N PRO A 7 -16.92 6.82 -5.83
CA PRO A 7 -15.87 5.86 -6.17
C PRO A 7 -14.55 6.18 -5.47
N PHE A 8 -14.24 7.47 -5.32
CA PHE A 8 -13.03 7.94 -4.65
C PHE A 8 -13.03 7.56 -3.16
N PHE A 9 -14.14 7.79 -2.47
CA PHE A 9 -14.28 7.41 -1.06
C PHE A 9 -14.22 5.89 -0.85
N VAL A 10 -14.80 5.10 -1.75
CA VAL A 10 -14.76 3.63 -1.68
C VAL A 10 -13.34 3.09 -1.89
N LEU A 11 -12.60 3.62 -2.87
CA LEU A 11 -11.20 3.23 -3.10
C LEU A 11 -10.31 3.56 -1.90
N HIS A 12 -10.49 4.75 -1.32
CA HIS A 12 -9.69 5.20 -0.18
C HIS A 12 -9.95 4.37 1.08
N THR A 13 -11.22 4.07 1.37
CA THR A 13 -11.60 3.23 2.51
C THR A 13 -11.14 1.79 2.36
N TRP A 14 -11.26 1.21 1.16
CA TRP A 14 -10.74 -0.13 0.86
C TRP A 14 -9.22 -0.21 1.04
N PHE A 15 -8.48 0.74 0.45
CA PHE A 15 -7.02 0.77 0.56
C PHE A 15 -6.57 0.93 2.00
N LEU A 16 -7.17 1.86 2.75
CA LEU A 16 -6.88 2.06 4.16
C LEU A 16 -7.17 0.81 4.98
N SER A 17 -8.27 0.09 4.70
CA SER A 17 -8.58 -1.17 5.37
C SER A 17 -7.52 -2.24 5.10
N MET A 18 -6.97 -2.28 3.88
CA MET A 18 -5.94 -3.25 3.50
C MET A 18 -4.61 -3.02 4.22
N ILE A 19 -4.20 -1.76 4.38
CA ILE A 19 -2.89 -1.42 4.95
C ILE A 19 -2.91 -1.25 6.48
N ARG A 20 -4.09 -1.15 7.10
CA ARG A 20 -4.27 -0.78 8.51
C ARG A 20 -3.45 -1.66 9.47
N ASP A 21 -3.50 -2.97 9.31
CA ASP A 21 -2.77 -3.89 10.21
C ASP A 21 -1.26 -3.83 10.00
N ASP A 22 -0.82 -3.56 8.77
CA ASP A 22 0.58 -3.48 8.42
C ASP A 22 1.22 -2.16 8.91
N PHE A 23 0.45 -1.07 8.97
CA PHE A 23 0.88 0.29 9.35
C PHE A 23 0.72 0.66 10.83
N LYS A 24 0.62 -0.34 11.73
CA LYS A 24 0.55 -0.07 13.19
C LYS A 24 1.76 0.76 13.65
N GLY A 25 1.50 1.98 14.13
CA GLY A 25 2.51 2.94 14.59
C GLY A 25 3.05 3.91 13.53
N GLY A 26 2.39 4.03 12.37
CA GLY A 26 2.78 5.00 11.32
C GLY A 26 4.02 4.60 10.52
N LYS A 27 4.51 3.37 10.71
CA LYS A 27 5.64 2.79 9.98
C LYS A 27 5.23 1.47 9.34
N ILE A 28 5.74 1.22 8.15
CA ILE A 28 5.68 -0.08 7.49
C ILE A 28 7.13 -0.55 7.27
N ASN A 29 7.39 -1.86 7.42
CA ASN A 29 8.71 -2.42 7.18
C ASN A 29 8.80 -3.00 5.76
N LEU A 30 10.02 -3.42 5.39
CA LEU A 30 10.31 -3.98 4.08
C LEU A 30 9.42 -5.18 3.74
N GLU A 31 9.34 -6.16 4.65
CA GLU A 31 8.59 -7.40 4.43
C GLU A 31 7.09 -7.16 4.26
N LYS A 32 6.50 -6.30 5.09
CA LYS A 32 5.09 -5.91 4.99
C LYS A 32 4.82 -5.16 3.70
N THR A 33 5.74 -4.29 3.27
CA THR A 33 5.60 -3.57 1.99
C THR A 33 5.64 -4.53 0.81
N TYR A 34 6.56 -5.49 0.82
CA TYR A 34 6.64 -6.49 -0.23
C TYR A 34 5.35 -7.34 -0.32
N LYS A 35 4.85 -7.85 0.81
CA LYS A 35 3.57 -8.58 0.87
C LYS A 35 2.38 -7.74 0.44
N LEU A 36 2.36 -6.44 0.75
CA LEU A 36 1.31 -5.54 0.31
C LEU A 36 1.31 -5.37 -1.21
N LEU A 37 2.48 -5.24 -1.83
CA LEU A 37 2.61 -5.17 -3.29
C LEU A 37 2.11 -6.46 -3.95
N GLU A 38 2.42 -7.64 -3.39
CA GLU A 38 1.87 -8.92 -3.85
C GLU A 38 0.34 -8.96 -3.75
N LYS A 39 -0.25 -8.51 -2.63
CA LYS A 39 -1.71 -8.42 -2.45
C LYS A 39 -2.39 -7.49 -3.46
N LEU A 40 -1.69 -6.43 -3.86
CA LEU A 40 -2.15 -5.49 -4.88
C LEU A 40 -1.90 -5.98 -6.31
N ASN A 41 -1.39 -7.20 -6.47
CA ASN A 41 -0.99 -7.79 -7.75
C ASN A 41 0.03 -6.93 -8.52
N VAL A 42 0.87 -6.19 -7.78
CA VAL A 42 1.96 -5.40 -8.33
C VAL A 42 3.19 -6.29 -8.43
N GLN A 43 3.59 -6.60 -9.66
CA GLN A 43 4.83 -7.35 -9.89
C GLN A 43 6.04 -6.47 -9.57
N CYS A 44 6.68 -6.73 -8.44
CA CYS A 44 7.91 -6.06 -8.02
C CYS A 44 8.85 -7.05 -7.34
N SER A 45 10.15 -6.95 -7.65
CA SER A 45 11.17 -7.76 -7.00
C SER A 45 11.42 -7.27 -5.58
N TYR A 46 11.64 -8.19 -4.65
CA TYR A 46 12.06 -7.89 -3.28
C TYR A 46 13.32 -7.01 -3.24
N ILE A 47 14.23 -7.19 -4.20
CA ILE A 47 15.45 -6.38 -4.32
C ILE A 47 15.12 -4.91 -4.58
N HIS A 48 14.10 -4.62 -5.39
CA HIS A 48 13.64 -3.27 -5.65
C HIS A 48 13.06 -2.62 -4.38
N VAL A 49 12.18 -3.34 -3.66
CA VAL A 49 11.62 -2.82 -2.42
C VAL A 49 12.73 -2.56 -1.39
N LYS A 50 13.71 -3.46 -1.30
CA LYS A 50 14.87 -3.31 -0.41
C LYS A 50 15.70 -2.08 -0.75
N TYR A 51 15.89 -1.79 -2.03
CA TYR A 51 16.59 -0.59 -2.48
C TYR A 51 15.85 0.69 -2.04
N ILE A 52 14.53 0.76 -2.24
CA ILE A 52 13.71 1.91 -1.82
C ILE A 52 13.83 2.18 -0.31
N PHE A 53 13.83 1.12 0.49
CA PHE A 53 14.01 1.23 1.94
C PHE A 53 15.42 1.61 2.37
N LYS A 54 16.45 1.34 1.56
CA LYS A 54 17.85 1.67 1.85
C LYS A 54 18.20 3.12 1.52
N VAL A 55 17.49 3.72 0.57
CA VAL A 55 17.69 5.11 0.14
C VAL A 55 17.15 6.12 1.17
N ARG A 56 16.39 5.67 2.17
CA ARG A 56 15.72 6.51 3.19
C ARG A 56 16.27 6.24 4.58
#